data_AF-A0AAN9G6H1-F1
#
_entry.id   AF-A0AAN9G6H1-F1
#
_cell.length_a   1.000
_cell.length_b   1.000
_cell.length_c   1.000
_cell.angle_alpha   90.00
_cell.angle_beta   90.00
_cell.angle_gamma   90.00
#
_symmetry.space_group_name_H-M   'P 1'
#
loop_
_entity.id
_entity.type
_entity.pdbx_description
1 polymer ?
#
loop_
_entity_poly.entity_id
_entity_poly.type
_entity_poly.pdbx_seq_one_letter_code
_entity_poly.pdbx_strand_id
1 'polypeptide(L)'
;MSDFFLQRDYPSSLLNVALHKVRCIPRQVALHPSSTSDRSDRPVVVLTHHPHNLPVRHILKTNWFILKSSPSVGETFSLPPLLASRRDCNLRDSLVRSSLRSPVPLQPGTHACQNPRCHTCPHICHSTTLTGPKKDFNIKRTFSCTSRNLIYVISCLKCPKVLYIGETERTLSTRFTEHLADIRHRRCRSVAQHFNSSNHTSLDARVKGVWQMYSTSTDRKQVESDFILSLGTSTPDGLNAKM
;
A
#
# COMPACT_ATOMS: atom_id res chain seq x y z
N MET A 1 34.33 3.18 -6.21
CA MET A 1 32.91 3.60 -6.31
C MET A 1 32.45 3.72 -7.77
N SER A 2 33.36 4.02 -8.71
CA SER A 2 33.13 3.96 -10.18
C SER A 2 32.79 2.54 -10.69
N ASP A 3 33.42 1.53 -10.11
CA ASP A 3 33.33 0.13 -10.58
C ASP A 3 31.91 -0.43 -10.51
N PHE A 4 31.14 0.03 -9.51
CA PHE A 4 29.71 -0.30 -9.37
C PHE A 4 28.88 0.15 -10.59
N PHE A 5 29.22 1.29 -11.19
CA PHE A 5 28.50 1.82 -12.34
C PHE A 5 29.05 1.26 -13.66
N LEU A 6 30.36 0.99 -13.74
CA LEU A 6 30.96 0.32 -14.89
C LEU A 6 30.40 -1.10 -15.07
N GLN A 7 30.19 -1.85 -13.98
CA GLN A 7 29.53 -3.16 -14.00
C GLN A 7 28.05 -3.11 -14.45
N ARG A 8 27.49 -1.92 -14.63
CA ARG A 8 26.10 -1.68 -15.09
C ARG A 8 26.07 -1.02 -16.47
N ASP A 9 27.16 -1.11 -17.22
CA ASP A 9 27.32 -0.57 -18.57
C ASP A 9 27.09 0.95 -18.69
N TYR A 10 27.30 1.70 -17.60
CA TYR A 10 27.32 3.15 -17.69
C TYR A 10 28.56 3.61 -18.48
N PRO A 11 28.42 4.53 -19.45
CA PRO A 11 29.56 5.02 -20.24
C PRO A 11 30.65 5.61 -19.35
N SER A 12 31.90 5.19 -19.58
CA SER A 12 33.07 5.65 -18.82
C SER A 12 33.27 7.17 -18.90
N SER A 13 32.96 7.77 -20.06
CA SER A 13 33.00 9.22 -20.26
C SER A 13 32.06 9.98 -19.33
N LEU A 14 30.83 9.47 -19.14
CA LEU A 14 29.83 10.06 -18.26
C LEU A 14 30.27 9.97 -16.79
N LEU A 15 30.84 8.83 -16.39
CA LEU A 15 31.35 8.62 -15.03
C LEU A 15 32.53 9.54 -14.72
N ASN A 16 33.46 9.74 -15.66
CA ASN A 16 34.59 10.64 -15.49
C ASN A 16 34.14 12.10 -15.34
N VAL A 17 33.17 12.54 -16.14
CA VAL A 17 32.59 13.89 -16.02
C VAL A 17 31.89 14.07 -14.66
N ALA A 18 31.13 13.07 -14.22
CA ALA A 18 30.46 13.11 -12.92
C ALA A 18 31.46 13.13 -11.76
N LEU A 19 32.50 12.29 -11.81
CA LEU A 19 33.58 12.25 -10.82
C LEU A 19 34.34 13.57 -10.74
N HIS A 20 34.64 14.18 -11.90
CA HIS A 20 35.27 15.50 -11.94
C HIS A 20 34.40 16.55 -11.23
N LYS A 21 33.10 16.60 -11.55
CA LYS A 21 32.15 17.53 -10.90
C LYS A 21 32.11 17.36 -9.38
N VAL A 22 32.09 16.12 -8.88
CA VAL A 22 32.04 15.85 -7.43
C VAL A 22 33.37 16.15 -6.75
N ARG A 23 34.50 15.84 -7.39
CA ARG A 23 35.85 16.15 -6.85
C ARG A 23 36.09 17.65 -6.68
N CYS A 24 35.47 18.49 -7.50
CA CYS A 24 35.56 19.94 -7.39
C CYS A 24 34.75 20.53 -6.22
N ILE A 25 33.97 19.73 -5.48
CA ILE A 25 33.16 20.19 -4.35
C ILE A 25 33.86 19.79 -3.05
N PRO A 26 34.36 20.77 -2.25
CA PRO A 26 34.95 20.48 -0.94
C PRO A 26 33.92 19.83 -0.01
N ARG A 27 34.38 18.89 0.83
CA ARG A 27 33.51 18.15 1.76
C ARG A 27 32.72 19.09 2.66
N GLN A 28 33.34 20.15 3.17
CA GLN A 28 32.70 21.15 4.02
C GLN A 28 31.50 21.80 3.32
N VAL A 29 31.64 22.15 2.03
CA VAL A 29 30.56 22.72 1.22
C VAL A 29 29.44 21.70 0.96
N ALA A 30 29.80 20.44 0.67
CA ALA A 30 28.83 19.38 0.41
C ALA A 30 27.99 18.99 1.63
N LEU A 31 28.53 19.19 2.85
CA LEU A 31 27.84 18.91 4.11
C LEU A 31 26.89 20.04 4.54
N HIS A 32 27.02 21.23 3.97
CA HIS A 32 26.06 22.28 4.21
C HIS A 32 24.78 21.99 3.42
N PRO A 33 23.61 21.93 4.09
CA PRO A 33 22.35 21.88 3.37
C PRO A 33 22.28 23.13 2.50
N SER A 34 22.14 22.92 1.18
CA SER A 34 21.85 24.00 0.24
C SER A 34 20.69 24.81 0.81
N SER A 35 20.83 26.14 0.86
CA SER A 35 19.76 27.04 1.30
C SER A 35 18.53 26.76 0.44
N THR A 36 17.61 25.96 0.98
CA THR A 36 16.27 25.85 0.41
C THR A 36 15.72 27.26 0.53
N SER A 37 15.53 27.92 -0.61
CA SER A 37 14.76 29.16 -0.69
C SER A 37 13.56 29.04 0.25
N ASP A 38 13.29 30.09 1.04
CA ASP A 38 12.18 30.14 1.99
C ASP A 38 10.97 29.38 1.43
N ARG A 39 10.44 28.45 2.21
CA ARG A 39 9.26 27.68 1.83
C ARG A 39 8.17 28.67 1.48
N SER A 40 7.95 28.86 0.19
CA SER A 40 6.88 29.72 -0.29
C SER A 40 5.58 29.14 0.25
N ASP A 41 4.84 29.94 1.00
CA ASP A 41 3.51 29.60 1.53
C ASP A 41 2.44 29.50 0.42
N ARG A 42 2.89 29.52 -0.84
CA ARG A 42 2.05 29.45 -2.02
C ARG A 42 1.65 27.99 -2.28
N PRO A 43 0.35 27.68 -2.31
CA PRO A 43 -0.11 26.32 -2.58
C PRO A 43 0.29 25.87 -4.00
N VAL A 44 0.63 24.59 -4.15
CA VAL A 44 0.98 24.00 -5.45
C VAL A 44 -0.04 22.92 -5.81
N VAL A 45 -0.74 23.12 -6.93
CA VAL A 45 -1.62 22.13 -7.54
C VAL A 45 -0.79 21.31 -8.52
N VAL A 46 -0.66 20.00 -8.24
CA VAL A 46 0.12 19.08 -9.08
C VAL A 46 -0.82 18.25 -9.95
N LEU A 47 -0.76 18.46 -11.27
CA LEU A 47 -1.50 17.67 -12.25
C LEU A 47 -0.58 16.67 -12.95
N THR A 48 -1.09 15.47 -13.27
CA THR A 48 -0.41 14.61 -14.25
C THR A 48 -0.39 15.31 -15.61
N HIS A 49 0.73 15.29 -16.31
CA HIS A 49 0.88 15.94 -17.61
C HIS A 49 -0.10 15.36 -18.63
N HIS A 50 -0.92 16.21 -19.23
CA HIS A 50 -1.80 15.86 -20.35
C HIS A 50 -1.90 17.07 -21.27
N PRO A 51 -1.86 16.91 -22.62
CA PRO A 51 -1.95 18.04 -23.55
C PRO A 51 -3.19 18.92 -23.34
N HIS A 52 -4.32 18.32 -22.94
CA HIS A 52 -5.55 19.04 -22.62
C HIS A 52 -5.61 19.69 -21.22
N ASN A 53 -4.53 19.63 -20.41
CA ASN A 53 -4.51 20.29 -19.09
C ASN A 53 -4.11 21.78 -19.16
N LEU A 54 -3.72 22.29 -20.33
CA LEU A 54 -3.35 23.70 -20.52
C LEU A 54 -4.47 24.69 -20.11
N PRO A 55 -5.76 24.46 -20.41
CA PRO A 55 -6.85 25.36 -20.01
C PRO A 55 -7.03 25.44 -18.49
N VAL A 56 -6.64 24.41 -17.73
CA VAL A 56 -6.80 24.37 -16.27
C VAL A 56 -6.06 25.53 -15.61
N ARG A 57 -4.89 25.92 -16.13
CA ARG A 57 -4.15 27.10 -15.66
C ARG A 57 -4.97 28.39 -15.81
N HIS A 58 -5.64 28.54 -16.94
CA HIS A 58 -6.45 29.71 -17.22
C HIS A 58 -7.69 29.72 -16.30
N ILE A 59 -8.42 28.61 -16.22
CA ILE A 59 -9.60 28.45 -15.36
C ILE A 59 -9.26 28.76 -13.90
N LEU A 60 -8.14 28.23 -13.39
CA LEU A 60 -7.70 28.48 -12.01
C LEU A 60 -7.38 29.96 -11.74
N LYS A 61 -6.73 30.64 -12.70
CA LYS A 61 -6.42 32.06 -12.58
C LYS A 61 -7.67 32.93 -12.67
N THR A 62 -8.52 32.67 -13.66
CA THR A 62 -9.74 33.43 -13.92
C THR A 62 -10.72 33.30 -12.77
N ASN A 63 -10.88 32.10 -12.19
CA ASN A 63 -11.84 31.84 -11.11
C ASN A 63 -11.24 31.94 -9.70
N TRP A 64 -10.01 32.47 -9.55
CA TRP A 64 -9.36 32.57 -8.24
C TRP A 64 -10.19 33.39 -7.23
N PHE A 65 -10.91 34.41 -7.71
CA PHE A 65 -11.78 35.24 -6.88
C PHE A 65 -12.89 34.44 -6.19
N ILE A 66 -13.36 33.33 -6.78
CA ILE A 66 -14.37 32.45 -6.19
C ILE A 66 -13.82 31.76 -4.95
N LEU A 67 -12.53 31.39 -4.95
CA LEU A 67 -11.89 30.80 -3.77
C LEU A 67 -11.60 31.85 -2.70
N LYS A 68 -11.28 33.09 -3.12
CA LYS A 68 -11.03 34.21 -2.20
C LYS A 68 -12.29 34.74 -1.52
N SER A 69 -13.48 34.55 -2.10
CA SER A 69 -14.74 35.03 -1.51
C SER A 69 -15.15 34.27 -0.25
N SER A 70 -14.62 33.07 -0.03
CA SER A 70 -14.83 32.32 1.20
C SER A 70 -13.92 32.88 2.32
N PRO A 71 -14.47 33.27 3.48
CA PRO A 71 -13.69 33.84 4.60
C PRO A 71 -12.57 32.90 5.05
N SER A 72 -12.86 31.60 5.20
CA SER A 72 -11.88 30.62 5.66
C SER A 72 -10.76 30.36 4.65
N VAL A 73 -11.08 30.35 3.35
CA VAL A 73 -10.12 30.03 2.28
C VAL A 73 -9.28 31.25 1.91
N GLY A 74 -9.87 32.45 1.90
CA GLY A 74 -9.20 33.71 1.62
C GLY A 74 -8.17 34.10 2.68
N GLU A 75 -8.42 33.79 3.95
CA GLU A 75 -7.43 33.96 5.04
C GLU A 75 -6.27 32.96 4.92
N THR A 76 -6.57 31.72 4.51
CA THR A 76 -5.57 30.65 4.42
C THR A 76 -4.65 30.79 3.20
N PHE A 77 -5.14 31.32 2.07
CA PHE A 77 -4.38 31.41 0.82
C PHE A 77 -4.29 32.83 0.29
N SER A 78 -3.16 33.49 0.54
CA SER A 78 -2.89 34.86 0.08
C SER A 78 -2.61 34.95 -1.43
N LEU A 79 -2.08 33.87 -2.03
CA LEU A 79 -1.63 33.83 -3.42
C LEU A 79 -2.33 32.72 -4.22
N PRO A 80 -2.62 32.95 -5.52
CA PRO A 80 -3.21 31.91 -6.36
C PRO A 80 -2.25 30.73 -6.51
N PRO A 81 -2.73 29.48 -6.53
CA PRO A 81 -1.88 28.31 -6.54
C PRO A 81 -0.95 28.27 -7.76
N LEU A 82 0.24 27.72 -7.57
CA LEU A 82 1.11 27.34 -8.67
C LEU A 82 0.58 26.07 -9.32
N LEU A 83 0.52 26.06 -10.65
CA LEU A 83 0.26 24.84 -11.38
C LEU A 83 1.58 24.16 -11.70
N ALA A 84 1.81 23.01 -11.08
CA ALA A 84 2.92 22.13 -11.41
C ALA A 84 2.41 20.93 -12.21
N SER A 85 3.21 20.46 -13.15
CA SER A 85 2.93 19.25 -13.91
C SER A 85 3.91 18.16 -13.50
N ARG A 86 3.40 16.99 -13.09
CA ARG A 86 4.21 15.78 -12.94
C ARG A 86 4.14 14.98 -14.24
N ARG A 87 5.25 14.39 -14.67
CA ARG A 87 5.26 13.44 -15.78
C ARG A 87 4.33 12.25 -15.51
N ASP A 88 3.77 11.69 -16.56
CA ASP A 88 3.02 10.43 -16.44
C ASP A 88 3.95 9.23 -16.27
N CYS A 89 3.40 8.10 -15.84
CA CYS A 89 4.09 6.82 -15.80
C CYS A 89 4.42 6.37 -17.22
N ASN A 90 5.69 6.17 -17.54
CA ASN A 90 6.12 5.65 -18.83
C ASN A 90 6.53 4.18 -18.74
N LEU A 91 6.78 3.55 -19.89
CA LEU A 91 7.25 2.16 -19.96
C LEU A 91 8.48 1.92 -19.10
N ARG A 92 9.40 2.89 -19.02
CA ARG A 92 10.58 2.78 -18.15
C ARG A 92 10.18 2.64 -16.67
N ASP A 93 9.21 3.39 -16.19
CA ASP A 93 8.74 3.28 -14.79
C ASP A 93 8.08 1.94 -14.50
N SER A 94 7.43 1.34 -15.51
CA SER A 94 6.80 0.02 -15.40
C SER A 94 7.80 -1.13 -15.50
N LEU A 95 8.75 -1.03 -16.43
CA LEU A 95 9.65 -2.11 -16.82
C LEU A 95 10.99 -2.07 -16.07
N VAL A 96 11.54 -0.88 -15.84
CA VAL A 96 12.88 -0.71 -15.27
C VAL A 96 12.78 -0.50 -13.77
N ARG A 97 13.21 -1.51 -13.01
CA ARG A 97 13.39 -1.40 -11.56
C ARG A 97 14.84 -1.04 -11.28
N SER A 98 15.07 -0.02 -10.46
CA SER A 98 16.41 0.41 -10.05
C SER A 98 17.15 -0.66 -9.24
N SER A 99 16.42 -1.59 -8.64
CA SER A 99 16.96 -2.78 -7.99
C SER A 99 16.51 -4.05 -8.71
N LEU A 100 17.49 -4.91 -8.98
CA LEU A 100 17.23 -6.33 -9.22
C LEU A 100 16.63 -6.90 -7.94
N ARG A 101 15.59 -7.75 -8.05
CA ARG A 101 15.05 -8.45 -6.88
C ARG A 101 16.21 -9.24 -6.27
N SER A 102 16.44 -9.05 -4.97
CA SER A 102 17.45 -9.82 -4.26
C SER A 102 17.13 -11.32 -4.47
N PRO A 103 18.11 -12.15 -4.85
CA PRO A 103 17.89 -13.58 -5.06
C PRO A 103 17.56 -14.34 -3.77
N VAL A 104 17.56 -13.66 -2.61
CA VAL A 104 17.08 -14.25 -1.35
C VAL A 104 15.62 -14.65 -1.53
N PRO A 105 15.30 -15.96 -1.44
CA PRO A 105 13.93 -16.41 -1.46
C PRO A 105 13.20 -15.72 -0.30
N LEU A 106 12.25 -14.85 -0.62
CA LEU A 106 11.38 -14.30 0.40
C LEU A 106 10.65 -15.47 1.05
N GLN A 107 10.81 -15.60 2.36
CA GLN A 107 10.13 -16.66 3.10
C GLN A 107 8.61 -16.52 2.90
N PRO A 108 7.89 -17.63 2.60
CA PRO A 108 6.45 -17.59 2.44
C PRO A 108 5.77 -17.07 3.71
N GLY A 109 4.53 -16.58 3.56
CA GLY A 109 3.75 -16.04 4.66
C GLY A 109 3.62 -14.52 4.64
N THR A 110 3.00 -13.97 5.68
CA THR A 110 2.69 -12.54 5.78
C THR A 110 3.64 -11.86 6.75
N HIS A 111 4.25 -10.76 6.33
CA HIS A 111 5.26 -10.03 7.09
C HIS A 111 4.82 -8.61 7.41
N ALA A 112 5.26 -8.09 8.55
CA ALA A 112 5.00 -6.72 8.96
C ALA A 112 5.64 -5.73 7.97
N CYS A 113 4.94 -4.63 7.67
CA CYS A 113 5.45 -3.59 6.76
C CYS A 113 6.41 -2.60 7.42
N GLN A 114 6.78 -2.82 8.69
CA GLN A 114 7.68 -1.98 9.50
C GLN A 114 7.23 -0.52 9.68
N ASN A 115 6.01 -0.16 9.27
CA ASN A 115 5.43 1.15 9.55
C ASN A 115 4.89 1.17 11.00
N PRO A 116 5.39 2.05 11.89
CA PRO A 116 4.99 2.11 13.29
C PRO A 116 3.51 2.47 13.49
N ARG A 117 2.88 3.13 12.50
CA ARG A 117 1.45 3.50 12.54
C ARG A 117 0.52 2.43 11.95
N CYS A 118 1.04 1.28 11.52
CA CYS A 118 0.22 0.24 10.92
C CYS A 118 -0.51 -0.59 11.97
N HIS A 119 -1.82 -0.41 12.10
CA HIS A 119 -2.68 -1.19 13.00
C HIS A 119 -2.80 -2.67 12.64
N THR A 120 -2.36 -3.08 11.46
CA THR A 120 -2.42 -4.49 11.00
C THR A 120 -1.21 -5.29 11.45
N CYS A 121 -0.03 -4.65 11.57
CA CYS A 121 1.21 -5.33 11.96
C CYS A 121 1.09 -6.15 13.26
N PRO A 122 0.45 -5.65 14.34
CA PRO A 122 0.28 -6.43 15.57
C PRO A 122 -0.56 -7.70 15.43
N HIS A 123 -1.39 -7.78 14.37
CA HIS A 123 -2.29 -8.91 14.12
C HIS A 123 -1.75 -9.88 13.07
N ILE A 124 -0.53 -9.68 12.56
CA ILE A 124 0.07 -10.61 11.61
C ILE A 124 0.42 -11.92 12.33
N CYS A 125 0.09 -13.03 11.68
CA CYS A 125 0.55 -14.35 12.10
C CYS A 125 1.58 -14.87 11.09
N HIS A 126 2.79 -15.18 11.58
CA HIS A 126 3.92 -15.64 10.76
C HIS A 126 3.78 -17.09 10.27
N SER A 127 2.86 -17.87 10.83
CA SER A 127 2.64 -19.25 10.38
C SER A 127 2.16 -19.29 8.92
N THR A 128 2.76 -20.16 8.12
CA THR A 128 2.45 -20.37 6.70
C THR A 128 1.32 -21.37 6.48
N THR A 129 0.91 -22.11 7.50
CA THR A 129 -0.17 -23.09 7.41
C THR A 129 -1.49 -22.48 7.87
N LEU A 130 -2.55 -22.79 7.12
CA LEU A 130 -3.94 -22.52 7.46
C LEU A 130 -4.61 -23.86 7.74
N THR A 131 -5.19 -24.00 8.93
CA THR A 131 -5.94 -25.20 9.31
C THR A 131 -7.42 -24.89 9.17
N GLY A 132 -8.01 -25.27 8.03
CA GLY A 132 -9.43 -25.09 7.76
C GLY A 132 -10.28 -26.25 8.30
N PRO A 133 -11.60 -26.07 8.48
CA PRO A 133 -12.51 -27.13 8.91
C PRO A 133 -12.44 -28.40 8.07
N LYS A 134 -12.30 -28.27 6.74
CA LYS A 134 -12.24 -29.41 5.81
C LYS A 134 -10.83 -29.83 5.43
N LYS A 135 -9.90 -28.88 5.34
CA LYS A 135 -8.58 -29.09 4.76
C LYS A 135 -7.59 -28.05 5.22
N ASP A 136 -6.32 -28.44 5.25
CA ASP A 136 -5.20 -27.56 5.50
C ASP A 136 -4.62 -26.98 4.20
N PHE A 137 -4.14 -25.75 4.26
CA PHE A 137 -3.53 -25.06 3.13
C PHE A 137 -2.22 -24.38 3.52
N ASN A 138 -1.18 -24.60 2.71
CA ASN A 138 0.13 -23.98 2.90
C ASN A 138 0.31 -22.78 1.98
N ILE A 139 0.57 -21.62 2.59
CA ILE A 139 0.85 -20.36 1.91
C ILE A 139 2.24 -20.48 1.24
N LYS A 140 2.26 -20.37 -0.09
CA LYS A 140 3.49 -20.48 -0.90
C LYS A 140 4.16 -19.16 -1.23
N ARG A 141 3.42 -18.05 -1.09
CA ARG A 141 3.87 -16.71 -1.47
C ARG A 141 4.14 -15.84 -0.25
N THR A 142 4.87 -14.77 -0.47
CA THR A 142 5.16 -13.74 0.52
C THR A 142 4.19 -12.59 0.38
N PHE A 143 3.64 -12.14 1.50
CA PHE A 143 2.71 -11.03 1.60
C PHE A 143 3.20 -10.05 2.66
N SER A 144 2.66 -8.83 2.63
CA SER A 144 2.82 -7.85 3.71
C SER A 144 1.54 -7.04 3.89
N CYS A 145 1.52 -6.17 4.90
CA CYS A 145 0.41 -5.23 5.11
C CYS A 145 0.10 -4.38 3.87
N THR A 146 1.10 -4.13 3.01
CA THR A 146 0.97 -3.28 1.82
C THR A 146 0.57 -4.04 0.56
N SER A 147 0.52 -5.39 0.61
CA SER A 147 0.05 -6.21 -0.50
C SER A 147 -1.39 -5.84 -0.87
N ARG A 148 -1.69 -5.84 -2.18
CA ARG A 148 -2.98 -5.47 -2.79
C ARG A 148 -3.47 -6.58 -3.71
N ASN A 149 -4.74 -6.51 -4.12
CA ASN A 149 -5.34 -7.43 -5.09
C ASN A 149 -5.17 -8.90 -4.66
N LEU A 150 -5.65 -9.25 -3.47
CA LEU A 150 -5.35 -10.51 -2.82
C LEU A 150 -6.57 -11.12 -2.11
N ILE A 151 -6.49 -12.43 -1.91
CA ILE A 151 -7.31 -13.19 -0.97
C ILE A 151 -6.55 -13.27 0.35
N TYR A 152 -7.25 -12.99 1.44
CA TYR A 152 -6.71 -13.05 2.80
C TYR A 152 -7.62 -13.90 3.69
N VAL A 153 -7.07 -14.29 4.84
CA VAL A 153 -7.80 -15.00 5.87
C VAL A 153 -7.73 -14.21 7.19
N ILE A 154 -8.82 -14.21 7.94
CA ILE A 154 -8.85 -13.82 9.35
C ILE A 154 -9.09 -15.10 10.16
N SER A 155 -8.27 -15.28 11.19
CA SER A 155 -8.33 -16.39 12.13
C SER A 155 -8.44 -15.87 13.56
N CYS A 156 -8.95 -16.70 14.46
CA CYS A 156 -9.08 -16.38 15.87
C CYS A 156 -8.04 -17.18 16.68
N LEU A 157 -7.34 -16.52 17.60
CA LEU A 157 -6.41 -17.20 18.50
C LEU A 157 -7.08 -18.22 19.43
N LYS A 158 -8.35 -17.99 19.78
CA LYS A 158 -9.12 -18.85 20.70
C LYS A 158 -9.87 -19.97 19.95
N CYS A 159 -10.17 -19.77 18.68
CA CYS A 159 -10.90 -20.72 17.84
C CYS A 159 -10.04 -21.12 16.61
N PRO A 160 -9.08 -22.06 16.77
CA PRO A 160 -8.08 -22.33 15.73
C PRO A 160 -8.66 -22.89 14.43
N LYS A 161 -9.84 -23.53 14.47
CA LYS A 161 -10.53 -24.06 13.28
C LYS A 161 -11.47 -23.04 12.62
N VAL A 162 -11.74 -21.91 13.26
CA VAL A 162 -12.70 -20.91 12.79
C VAL A 162 -11.96 -19.86 11.94
N LEU A 163 -12.23 -19.87 10.64
CA LEU A 163 -11.61 -18.99 9.66
C LEU A 163 -12.65 -18.15 8.93
N TYR A 164 -12.23 -16.96 8.51
CA TYR A 164 -12.93 -16.11 7.55
C TYR A 164 -12.04 -15.89 6.34
N ILE A 165 -12.55 -16.11 5.14
CA ILE A 165 -11.87 -15.79 3.88
C ILE A 165 -12.47 -14.52 3.29
N GLY A 166 -11.62 -13.62 2.83
CA GLY A 166 -12.04 -12.38 2.20
C GLY A 166 -11.16 -12.01 1.02
N GLU A 167 -11.74 -11.27 0.07
CA GLU A 167 -10.99 -10.62 -1.00
C GLU A 167 -10.79 -9.11 -0.79
N THR A 168 -9.73 -8.55 -1.37
CA THR A 168 -9.57 -7.10 -1.45
C THR A 168 -8.72 -6.67 -2.65
N GLU A 169 -9.17 -5.61 -3.32
CA GLU A 169 -8.36 -4.88 -4.30
C GLU A 169 -7.38 -3.90 -3.63
N ARG A 170 -7.77 -3.35 -2.47
CA ARG A 170 -6.97 -2.39 -1.70
C ARG A 170 -5.87 -3.09 -0.90
N THR A 171 -5.12 -2.33 -0.10
CA THR A 171 -4.09 -2.95 0.75
C THR A 171 -4.71 -3.83 1.82
N LEU A 172 -4.02 -4.91 2.17
CA LEU A 172 -4.40 -5.75 3.31
C LEU A 172 -4.60 -4.91 4.57
N SER A 173 -3.72 -3.92 4.80
CA SER A 173 -3.86 -3.05 5.97
C SER A 173 -5.15 -2.23 5.98
N THR A 174 -5.55 -1.68 4.83
CA THR A 174 -6.79 -0.92 4.72
C THR A 174 -7.97 -1.83 5.02
N ARG A 175 -8.01 -3.01 4.39
CA ARG A 175 -9.13 -3.94 4.55
C ARG A 175 -9.24 -4.47 5.97
N PHE A 176 -8.13 -4.85 6.59
CA PHE A 176 -8.14 -5.37 7.95
C PHE A 176 -8.51 -4.28 8.97
N THR A 177 -8.08 -3.03 8.76
CA THR A 177 -8.48 -1.90 9.62
C THR A 177 -10.00 -1.69 9.59
N GLU A 178 -10.65 -1.93 8.46
CA GLU A 178 -12.12 -1.88 8.39
C GLU A 178 -12.77 -2.98 9.23
N HIS A 179 -12.23 -4.20 9.21
CA HIS A 179 -12.71 -5.27 10.09
C HIS A 179 -12.54 -4.89 11.57
N LEU A 180 -11.41 -4.30 11.95
CA LEU A 180 -11.20 -3.78 13.31
C LEU A 180 -12.20 -2.68 13.67
N ALA A 181 -12.52 -1.79 12.72
CA ALA A 181 -13.53 -0.76 12.93
C ALA A 181 -14.95 -1.36 13.06
N ASP A 182 -15.28 -2.38 12.27
CA ASP A 182 -16.55 -3.10 12.36
C ASP A 182 -16.70 -3.81 13.72
N ILE A 183 -15.62 -4.41 14.24
CA ILE A 183 -15.59 -5.00 15.58
C ILE A 183 -15.84 -3.91 16.63
N ARG A 184 -15.07 -2.82 16.61
CA ARG A 184 -15.19 -1.71 17.58
C ARG A 184 -16.59 -1.11 17.61
N HIS A 185 -17.20 -0.94 16.44
CA HIS A 185 -18.53 -0.34 16.28
C HIS A 185 -19.66 -1.37 16.31
N ARG A 186 -19.38 -2.62 16.66
CA ARG A 186 -20.36 -3.72 16.78
C ARG A 186 -21.29 -3.85 15.58
N ARG A 187 -20.74 -3.72 14.36
CA ARG A 187 -21.54 -3.83 13.14
C ARG A 187 -22.01 -5.27 12.93
N CYS A 188 -23.16 -5.44 12.28
CA CYS A 188 -23.73 -6.75 11.95
C CYS A 188 -22.98 -7.42 10.78
N ARG A 189 -21.74 -7.84 11.02
CA ARG A 189 -20.87 -8.59 10.09
C ARG A 189 -20.36 -9.83 10.83
N SER A 190 -20.23 -10.96 10.14
CA SER A 190 -19.88 -12.24 10.79
C SER A 190 -18.57 -12.19 11.59
N VAL A 191 -17.52 -11.55 11.03
CA VAL A 191 -16.24 -11.33 11.73
C VAL A 191 -16.46 -10.49 12.99
N ALA A 192 -17.21 -9.39 12.89
CA ALA A 192 -17.49 -8.51 14.03
C ALA A 192 -18.34 -9.19 15.09
N GLN A 193 -19.33 -10.00 14.70
CA GLN A 193 -20.17 -10.77 15.62
C GLN A 193 -19.33 -11.80 16.39
N HIS A 194 -18.41 -12.50 15.72
CA HIS A 194 -17.52 -13.45 16.37
C HIS A 194 -16.62 -12.78 17.42
N PHE A 195 -15.93 -11.69 17.06
CA PHE A 195 -15.01 -11.03 17.99
C PHE A 195 -15.70 -10.16 19.06
N ASN A 196 -17.01 -9.91 18.93
CA ASN A 196 -17.84 -9.30 19.97
C ASN A 196 -18.63 -10.32 20.80
N SER A 197 -18.50 -11.62 20.50
CA SER A 197 -19.11 -12.69 21.30
C SER A 197 -18.41 -12.84 22.66
N SER A 198 -19.03 -13.57 23.58
CA SER A 198 -18.43 -13.83 24.89
C SER A 198 -17.05 -14.48 24.73
N ASN A 199 -16.10 -14.07 25.57
CA ASN A 199 -14.71 -14.53 25.59
C ASN A 199 -13.85 -14.17 24.37
N HIS A 200 -14.29 -13.28 23.47
CA HIS A 200 -13.48 -12.82 22.33
C HIS A 200 -13.27 -11.31 22.34
N THR A 201 -12.15 -10.88 21.76
CA THR A 201 -11.81 -9.46 21.57
C THR A 201 -11.14 -9.25 20.22
N SER A 202 -11.05 -8.00 19.75
CA SER A 202 -10.30 -7.66 18.54
C SER A 202 -8.82 -8.08 18.61
N LEU A 203 -8.23 -8.17 19.81
CA LEU A 203 -6.85 -8.61 20.02
C LEU A 203 -6.63 -10.08 19.67
N ASP A 204 -7.70 -10.88 19.66
CA ASP A 204 -7.65 -12.30 19.28
C ASP A 204 -7.62 -12.50 17.76
N ALA A 205 -7.90 -11.46 16.97
CA ALA A 205 -7.91 -11.53 15.51
C ALA A 205 -6.49 -11.61 14.95
N ARG A 206 -6.26 -12.54 14.02
CA ARG A 206 -5.01 -12.67 13.25
C ARG A 206 -5.30 -12.68 11.76
N VAL A 207 -4.44 -12.04 10.97
CA VAL A 207 -4.62 -11.90 9.52
C VAL A 207 -3.42 -12.41 8.74
N LYS A 208 -3.68 -13.06 7.59
CA LYS A 208 -2.67 -13.52 6.63
C LYS A 208 -3.14 -13.31 5.20
N GLY A 209 -2.23 -12.97 4.30
CA GLY A 209 -2.44 -13.08 2.85
C GLY A 209 -2.27 -14.54 2.40
N VAL A 210 -3.13 -14.97 1.47
CA VAL A 210 -3.21 -16.37 1.00
C VAL A 210 -2.83 -16.47 -0.47
N TRP A 211 -3.44 -15.63 -1.30
CA TRP A 211 -3.26 -15.65 -2.75
C TRP A 211 -3.27 -14.23 -3.30
N GLN A 212 -2.44 -13.94 -4.31
CA GLN A 212 -2.39 -12.61 -4.94
C GLN A 212 -2.65 -12.71 -6.45
N MET A 213 -3.51 -11.84 -6.95
CA MET A 213 -3.80 -11.71 -8.39
C MET A 213 -2.88 -10.69 -9.04
N TYR A 214 -2.52 -10.96 -10.30
CA TYR A 214 -1.69 -10.06 -11.11
C TYR A 214 -2.50 -9.23 -12.13
N SER A 215 -3.75 -9.60 -12.40
CA SER A 215 -4.67 -8.95 -13.35
C SER A 215 -6.00 -8.50 -12.71
N THR A 216 -6.92 -7.95 -13.53
CA THR A 216 -8.19 -7.28 -13.17
C THR A 216 -9.22 -8.19 -12.47
N SER A 217 -10.20 -7.55 -11.84
CA SER A 217 -10.95 -7.96 -10.65
C SER A 217 -11.92 -9.15 -10.73
N THR A 218 -12.31 -9.62 -11.92
CA THR A 218 -13.37 -10.64 -12.08
C THR A 218 -12.98 -11.99 -11.50
N ASP A 219 -11.70 -12.35 -11.54
CA ASP A 219 -11.25 -13.67 -11.11
C ASP A 219 -11.16 -13.80 -9.57
N ARG A 220 -11.07 -12.69 -8.83
CA ARG A 220 -10.90 -12.76 -7.36
C ARG A 220 -12.11 -13.36 -6.66
N LYS A 221 -13.33 -13.02 -7.08
CA LYS A 221 -14.55 -13.54 -6.45
C LYS A 221 -14.69 -15.05 -6.64
N GLN A 222 -14.34 -15.55 -7.82
CA GLN A 222 -14.33 -16.98 -8.08
C GLN A 222 -13.29 -17.67 -7.20
N VAL A 223 -12.06 -17.14 -7.15
CA VAL A 223 -11.00 -17.73 -6.33
C VAL A 223 -11.32 -17.65 -4.84
N GLU A 224 -11.94 -16.56 -4.37
CA GLU A 224 -12.46 -16.46 -3.00
C GLU A 224 -13.47 -17.58 -2.71
N SER A 225 -14.43 -17.78 -3.61
CA SER A 225 -15.44 -18.85 -3.50
C SER A 225 -14.80 -20.24 -3.45
N ASP A 226 -13.85 -20.52 -4.34
CA ASP A 226 -13.12 -21.79 -4.37
C ASP A 226 -12.38 -22.04 -3.05
N PHE A 227 -11.77 -21.01 -2.47
CA PHE A 227 -11.12 -21.09 -1.17
C PHE A 227 -12.12 -21.33 -0.03
N ILE A 228 -13.27 -20.64 -0.04
CA ILE A 228 -14.33 -20.82 0.97
C ILE A 228 -14.84 -22.26 0.94
N LEU A 229 -15.12 -22.79 -0.24
CA LEU A 229 -15.62 -24.16 -0.43
C LEU A 229 -14.56 -25.21 -0.05
N SER A 230 -13.32 -25.01 -0.50
CA SER A 230 -12.21 -25.96 -0.28
C SER A 230 -11.79 -26.02 1.18
N LEU A 231 -11.77 -24.91 1.90
CA LEU A 231 -11.39 -24.88 3.32
C LEU A 231 -12.59 -25.12 4.23
N GLY A 232 -13.82 -24.94 3.72
CA GLY A 232 -15.05 -25.15 4.48
C GLY A 232 -15.33 -24.05 5.48
N THR A 233 -15.07 -22.78 5.11
CA THR A 233 -15.16 -21.64 6.05
C THR A 233 -16.55 -21.02 6.12
N SER A 234 -17.56 -21.63 5.49
CA SER A 234 -18.96 -21.23 5.60
C SER A 234 -19.53 -21.55 6.99
N THR A 235 -20.51 -20.78 7.45
CA THR A 235 -21.24 -21.08 8.69
C THR A 235 -21.96 -22.43 8.60
N PRO A 236 -21.94 -23.27 9.66
CA PRO A 236 -21.52 -22.95 11.04
C PRO A 236 -20.03 -23.17 11.34
N ASP A 237 -19.29 -23.90 10.49
CA ASP A 237 -17.91 -24.33 10.79
C ASP A 237 -16.87 -23.21 10.62
N GLY A 238 -17.21 -22.15 9.89
CA GLY A 238 -16.41 -20.93 9.78
C GLY A 238 -17.25 -19.65 9.82
N LEU A 239 -16.61 -18.53 9.43
CA LEU A 239 -17.18 -17.18 9.56
C LEU A 239 -17.76 -16.61 8.27
N ASN A 240 -17.60 -17.28 7.12
CA ASN A 240 -18.22 -16.83 5.88
C ASN A 240 -19.72 -17.13 5.94
N ALA A 241 -20.57 -16.13 5.65
CA ALA A 241 -21.99 -16.39 5.46
C ALA A 241 -22.17 -17.39 4.30
N LYS A 242 -23.17 -18.26 4.39
CA LYS A 242 -23.55 -19.13 3.26
C LYS A 242 -23.84 -18.24 2.05
N MET A 243 -23.19 -18.57 0.92
CA MET A 243 -23.47 -17.95 -0.38
C MET A 243 -24.86 -18.35 -0.86
#